data_AF-A0A7K7KFL6-F1
#
_entry.id   AF-A0A7K7KFL6-F1
#
_cell.length_a   1.000
_cell.length_b   1.000
_cell.length_c   1.000
_cell.angle_alpha   90.00
_cell.angle_beta   90.00
_cell.angle_gamma   90.00
#
_symmetry.space_group_name_H-M   'P 1'
#
loop_
_entity.id
_entity.type
_entity.pdbx_description
1 polymer ?
#
loop_
_entity_poly.entity_id
_entity_poly.type
_entity_poly.pdbx_seq_one_letter_code
_entity_poly.pdbx_strand_id
1 'polypeptide(L)'
;LLRDKFREFSRDTGGLGQERVDAANAAAAALISGGHPERAAVAQWQAGLNEAWAELLELVATRAQELAAAHDLQRFRRDARQVLEQLRAKARQVPEELGRDLRGAEGLERQHRAFEHDVQALSAQVTAVQESAARLAAAYAGPRAEELRAQEGAVAAAWAELRGRCQRRRRLLGDSVEQFRFLRAARDLRLWMDGVQLQLQARERPR
;
A
#
# COMPACT_ATOMS: atom_id res chain seq x y z
N LEU A 1 -7.85 4.71 -19.77
CA LEU A 1 -8.64 4.97 -21.00
C LEU A 1 -9.20 6.38 -21.07
N LEU A 2 -10.11 6.81 -20.18
CA LEU A 2 -10.70 8.17 -20.26
C LEU A 2 -9.67 9.29 -20.01
N ARG A 3 -8.84 9.14 -18.97
CA ARG A 3 -7.74 10.09 -18.68
C ARG A 3 -6.74 10.19 -19.82
N ASP A 4 -6.38 9.04 -20.42
CA ASP A 4 -5.33 8.98 -21.44
C ASP A 4 -5.83 9.59 -22.76
N LYS A 5 -7.09 9.29 -23.14
CA LYS A 5 -7.78 9.97 -24.25
C LYS A 5 -7.89 11.48 -24.03
N PHE A 6 -8.20 11.91 -22.80
CA PHE A 6 -8.31 13.33 -22.49
C PHE A 6 -6.94 14.05 -22.52
N ARG A 7 -5.85 13.36 -22.13
CA ARG A 7 -4.49 13.89 -22.24
C ARG A 7 -4.07 14.12 -23.69
N GLU A 8 -4.42 13.20 -24.57
CA GLU A 8 -4.20 13.33 -26.01
C GLU A 8 -5.01 14.51 -26.56
N PHE A 9 -6.32 14.54 -26.29
CA PHE A 9 -7.19 15.66 -26.64
C PHE A 9 -6.66 17.02 -26.15
N SER A 10 -6.19 17.10 -24.91
CA SER A 10 -5.65 18.34 -24.32
C SER A 10 -4.38 18.81 -25.04
N ARG A 11 -3.51 17.86 -25.41
CA ARG A 11 -2.27 18.14 -26.14
C ARG A 11 -2.58 18.65 -27.54
N ASP A 12 -3.47 17.96 -28.25
CA ASP A 12 -3.82 18.29 -29.63
C ASP A 12 -4.56 19.64 -29.69
N THR A 13 -5.50 19.85 -28.76
CA THR A 13 -6.23 21.12 -28.63
C THR A 13 -5.28 22.27 -28.29
N GLY A 14 -4.37 22.07 -27.33
CA GLY A 14 -3.41 23.10 -26.94
C GLY A 14 -2.45 23.50 -28.07
N GLY A 15 -1.87 22.51 -28.77
CA GLY A 15 -0.93 22.78 -29.87
C GLY A 15 -1.62 23.41 -31.09
N LEU A 16 -2.61 22.71 -31.66
CA LEU A 16 -3.30 23.16 -32.87
C LEU A 16 -4.14 24.42 -32.62
N GLY A 17 -4.72 24.55 -31.43
CA GLY A 17 -5.48 25.74 -31.05
C GLY A 17 -4.58 26.96 -30.88
N GLN A 18 -3.44 26.83 -30.20
CA GLN A 18 -2.52 27.95 -30.00
C GLN A 18 -1.97 28.47 -31.33
N GLU A 19 -1.54 27.59 -32.23
CA GLU A 19 -1.06 27.99 -33.57
C GLU A 19 -2.12 28.80 -34.34
N ARG A 20 -3.39 28.40 -34.26
CA ARG A 20 -4.49 29.09 -34.93
C ARG A 20 -4.80 30.45 -34.29
N VAL A 21 -4.73 30.54 -32.96
CA VAL A 21 -4.91 31.81 -32.24
C VAL A 21 -3.77 32.77 -32.54
N ASP A 22 -2.53 32.28 -32.57
CA ASP A 22 -1.35 33.10 -32.91
C ASP A 22 -1.42 33.64 -34.34
N ALA A 23 -1.82 32.80 -35.30
CA ALA A 23 -2.03 33.24 -36.68
C ALA A 23 -3.13 34.31 -36.80
N ALA A 24 -4.27 34.14 -36.10
CA ALA A 24 -5.36 35.12 -36.08
C ALA A 24 -4.93 36.44 -35.43
N ASN A 25 -4.16 36.37 -34.33
CA ASN A 25 -3.59 37.55 -33.66
C ASN A 25 -2.60 38.30 -34.57
N ALA A 26 -1.74 37.58 -35.31
CA ALA A 26 -0.81 38.18 -36.25
C ALA A 26 -1.56 38.90 -37.39
N ALA A 27 -2.61 38.29 -37.93
CA ALA A 27 -3.45 38.90 -38.95
C ALA A 27 -4.18 40.15 -38.43
N ALA A 28 -4.73 40.10 -37.22
CA ALA A 28 -5.36 41.26 -36.57
C ALA A 28 -4.36 42.41 -36.37
N ALA A 29 -3.16 42.11 -35.88
CA ALA A 29 -2.10 43.10 -35.67
C ALA A 29 -1.67 43.78 -36.98
N ALA A 30 -1.58 43.03 -38.08
CA ALA A 30 -1.26 43.58 -39.41
C ALA A 30 -2.34 44.58 -39.89
N LEU A 31 -3.63 44.25 -39.72
CA LEU A 31 -4.73 45.15 -40.08
C LEU A 31 -4.75 46.42 -39.23
N ILE A 32 -4.50 46.29 -37.92
CA ILE A 32 -4.49 47.43 -36.99
C ILE A 32 -3.32 48.37 -37.30
N SER A 33 -2.10 47.83 -37.44
CA SER A 33 -0.90 48.62 -37.75
C SER A 33 -0.92 49.23 -39.16
N GLY A 34 -1.56 48.55 -40.13
CA GLY A 34 -1.79 49.07 -41.48
C GLY A 34 -2.84 50.18 -41.56
N GLY A 35 -3.46 50.58 -40.44
CA GLY A 35 -4.41 51.69 -40.39
C GLY A 35 -5.80 51.37 -40.96
N HIS A 36 -6.20 50.09 -41.00
CA HIS A 36 -7.47 49.65 -41.55
C HIS A 36 -8.67 50.47 -40.99
N PRO A 37 -9.67 50.85 -41.81
CA PRO A 37 -10.81 51.66 -41.35
C PRO A 37 -11.55 51.06 -40.15
N GLU A 38 -11.73 49.73 -40.14
CA GLU A 38 -12.42 48.98 -39.08
C GLU A 38 -11.49 48.48 -37.96
N ARG A 39 -10.31 49.08 -37.76
CA ARG A 39 -9.31 48.61 -36.77
C ARG A 39 -9.86 48.50 -35.34
N ALA A 40 -10.83 49.32 -34.96
CA ALA A 40 -11.48 49.24 -33.66
C ALA A 40 -12.30 47.95 -33.50
N ALA A 41 -13.08 47.59 -34.51
CA ALA A 41 -13.81 46.32 -34.54
C ALA A 41 -12.83 45.13 -34.54
N VAL A 42 -11.78 45.16 -35.37
CA VAL A 42 -10.76 44.11 -35.41
C VAL A 42 -10.12 43.89 -34.04
N ALA A 43 -9.76 44.96 -33.32
CA ALA A 43 -9.21 44.87 -31.97
C ALA A 43 -10.20 44.25 -30.97
N GLN A 44 -11.49 44.57 -31.07
CA GLN A 44 -12.53 43.97 -30.23
C GLN A 44 -12.68 42.47 -30.47
N TRP A 45 -12.72 42.04 -31.73
CA TRP A 45 -12.77 40.62 -32.09
C TRP A 45 -11.52 39.87 -31.64
N GLN A 46 -10.34 40.49 -31.78
CA GLN A 46 -9.08 39.93 -31.29
C GLN A 46 -9.11 39.72 -29.77
N ALA A 47 -9.57 40.71 -29.01
CA ALA A 47 -9.71 40.60 -27.56
C ALA A 47 -10.66 39.47 -27.16
N GLY A 48 -11.85 39.39 -27.79
CA GLY A 48 -12.82 38.33 -27.52
C GLY A 48 -12.32 36.93 -27.89
N LEU A 49 -11.55 36.79 -28.97
CA LEU A 49 -10.88 35.53 -29.33
C LEU A 49 -9.90 35.08 -28.24
N ASN A 50 -9.07 36.00 -27.75
CA ASN A 50 -8.07 35.69 -26.72
C ASN A 50 -8.71 35.35 -25.38
N GLU A 51 -9.81 36.03 -25.01
CA GLU A 51 -10.60 35.71 -23.82
C GLU A 51 -11.21 34.31 -23.93
N ALA A 52 -11.91 34.00 -25.04
CA ALA A 52 -12.50 32.68 -25.25
C ALA A 52 -11.45 31.56 -25.30
N TRP A 53 -10.26 31.83 -25.84
CA TRP A 53 -9.15 30.88 -25.82
C TRP A 53 -8.62 30.63 -24.41
N ALA A 54 -8.46 31.69 -23.60
CA ALA A 54 -8.04 31.56 -22.21
C ALA A 54 -9.06 30.75 -21.38
N GLU A 55 -10.36 31.03 -21.54
CA GLU A 55 -11.43 30.27 -20.88
C GLU A 55 -11.41 28.78 -21.27
N LEU A 56 -11.18 28.47 -22.55
CA LEU A 56 -11.06 27.10 -23.02
C LEU A 56 -9.86 26.38 -22.38
N LEU A 57 -8.70 27.04 -22.30
CA LEU A 57 -7.52 26.47 -21.65
C LEU A 57 -7.75 26.19 -20.17
N GLU A 58 -8.42 27.09 -19.45
CA GLU A 58 -8.80 26.89 -18.05
C GLU A 58 -9.77 25.71 -17.88
N LEU A 59 -10.76 25.58 -18.77
CA LEU A 59 -11.69 24.46 -18.76
C LEU A 59 -10.96 23.12 -19.00
N VAL A 60 -10.03 23.09 -19.96
CA VAL A 60 -9.20 21.91 -20.26
C VAL A 60 -8.33 21.56 -19.06
N ALA A 61 -7.69 22.54 -18.42
CA ALA A 61 -6.86 22.35 -17.24
C ALA A 61 -7.67 21.79 -16.06
N THR A 62 -8.82 22.41 -15.76
CA THR A 62 -9.74 21.96 -14.71
C THR A 62 -10.16 20.51 -14.95
N ARG A 63 -10.57 20.18 -16.18
CA ARG A 63 -11.00 18.84 -16.53
C ARG A 63 -9.87 17.80 -16.44
N ALA A 64 -8.64 18.18 -16.80
CA ALA A 64 -7.47 17.34 -16.63
C ALA A 64 -7.21 17.01 -15.15
N GLN A 65 -7.33 18.01 -14.27
CA GLN A 65 -7.18 17.85 -12.83
C GLN A 65 -8.26 16.92 -12.24
N GLU A 66 -9.53 17.11 -12.60
CA GLU A 66 -10.62 16.24 -12.16
C GLU A 66 -10.40 14.78 -12.54
N LEU A 67 -10.02 14.52 -13.79
CA LEU A 67 -9.77 13.17 -14.29
C LEU A 67 -8.56 12.52 -13.61
N ALA A 68 -7.51 13.30 -13.33
CA ALA A 68 -6.36 12.82 -12.57
C ALA A 68 -6.75 12.45 -11.13
N ALA A 69 -7.50 13.32 -10.46
CA ALA A 69 -7.97 13.10 -9.10
C ALA A 69 -8.89 11.87 -8.99
N ALA A 70 -9.83 11.71 -9.92
CA ALA A 70 -10.71 10.55 -9.98
C ALA A 70 -9.94 9.25 -10.24
N HIS A 71 -8.96 9.28 -11.14
CA HIS A 71 -8.08 8.15 -11.42
C HIS A 71 -7.29 7.73 -10.17
N ASP A 72 -6.70 8.67 -9.46
CA ASP A 72 -5.86 8.40 -8.30
C ASP A 72 -6.69 7.85 -7.12
N LEU A 73 -7.91 8.36 -6.94
CA LEU A 73 -8.85 7.82 -5.96
C LEU A 73 -9.27 6.37 -6.28
N GLN A 74 -9.59 6.08 -7.55
CA GLN A 74 -9.94 4.71 -7.97
C GLN A 74 -8.77 3.75 -7.79
N ARG A 75 -7.57 4.18 -8.19
CA ARG A 75 -6.35 3.40 -7.99
C ARG A 75 -6.13 3.10 -6.52
N PHE A 76 -6.18 4.10 -5.65
CA PHE A 76 -6.05 3.91 -4.20
C PHE A 76 -7.05 2.89 -3.66
N ARG A 77 -8.34 3.05 -3.98
CA ARG A 77 -9.40 2.15 -3.50
C ARG A 77 -9.14 0.70 -3.91
N ARG A 78 -8.69 0.49 -5.16
CA ARG A 78 -8.34 -0.84 -5.66
C ARG A 78 -7.13 -1.41 -4.93
N ASP A 79 -6.06 -0.63 -4.82
CA ASP A 79 -4.79 -1.06 -4.23
C ASP A 79 -4.99 -1.36 -2.73
N ALA A 80 -5.72 -0.53 -1.99
CA ALA A 80 -6.08 -0.75 -0.59
C ALA A 80 -6.92 -2.02 -0.40
N ARG A 81 -7.93 -2.27 -1.26
CA ARG A 81 -8.74 -3.49 -1.20
C ARG A 81 -7.91 -4.74 -1.46
N GLN A 82 -7.02 -4.69 -2.44
CA GLN A 82 -6.14 -5.82 -2.77
C GLN A 82 -5.23 -6.16 -1.59
N VAL A 83 -4.57 -5.16 -1.00
CA VAL A 83 -3.69 -5.35 0.16
C VAL A 83 -4.49 -5.88 1.34
N LEU A 84 -5.68 -5.34 1.63
CA LEU A 84 -6.53 -5.81 2.71
C LEU A 84 -6.87 -7.30 2.59
N GLU A 85 -7.28 -7.74 1.40
CA GLU A 85 -7.62 -9.15 1.16
C GLU A 85 -6.38 -10.05 1.25
N GLN A 86 -5.22 -9.59 0.77
CA GLN A 86 -3.96 -10.31 0.92
C GLN A 86 -3.55 -10.47 2.38
N LEU A 87 -3.68 -9.41 3.19
CA LEU A 87 -3.40 -9.46 4.63
C LEU A 87 -4.31 -10.45 5.35
N ARG A 88 -5.63 -10.38 5.08
CA ARG A 88 -6.62 -11.31 5.65
C ARG A 88 -6.36 -12.75 5.23
N ALA A 89 -6.02 -12.98 3.96
CA ALA A 89 -5.65 -14.31 3.47
C ALA A 89 -4.41 -14.85 4.20
N LYS A 90 -3.34 -14.04 4.32
CA LYS A 90 -2.13 -14.44 5.04
C LYS A 90 -2.41 -14.69 6.53
N ALA A 91 -3.29 -13.91 7.17
CA ALA A 91 -3.68 -14.11 8.57
C ALA A 91 -4.42 -15.43 8.81
N ARG A 92 -5.20 -15.91 7.84
CA ARG A 92 -5.84 -17.24 7.87
C ARG A 92 -4.87 -18.40 7.68
N GLN A 93 -3.69 -18.13 7.11
CA GLN A 93 -2.66 -19.15 6.87
C GLN A 93 -1.72 -19.36 8.07
N VAL A 94 -1.84 -18.55 9.14
CA VAL A 94 -1.02 -18.74 10.34
C VAL A 94 -1.41 -20.07 11.00
N PRO A 95 -0.52 -21.08 11.07
CA PRO A 95 -0.89 -22.38 11.62
C PRO A 95 -1.09 -22.32 13.15
N GLU A 96 -1.74 -23.33 13.73
CA GLU A 96 -1.94 -23.42 15.19
C GLU A 96 -1.09 -24.50 15.87
N GLU A 97 -0.56 -25.46 15.10
CA GLU A 97 0.21 -26.60 15.64
C GLU A 97 1.51 -26.17 16.32
N LEU A 98 1.84 -26.78 17.46
CA LEU A 98 3.03 -26.48 18.28
C LEU A 98 4.08 -27.61 18.34
N GLY A 99 3.78 -28.76 17.72
CA GLY A 99 4.66 -29.93 17.74
C GLY A 99 4.34 -30.88 18.90
N ARG A 100 4.77 -32.14 18.77
CA ARG A 100 4.53 -33.23 19.74
C ARG A 100 5.81 -33.72 20.43
N ASP A 101 6.96 -33.26 19.97
CA ASP A 101 8.27 -33.53 20.51
C ASP A 101 9.23 -32.36 20.21
N LEU A 102 10.44 -32.42 20.77
CA LEU A 102 11.44 -31.36 20.63
C LEU A 102 11.80 -31.09 19.15
N ARG A 103 12.04 -32.14 18.36
CA ARG A 103 12.47 -32.00 16.96
C ARG A 103 11.36 -31.39 16.10
N GLY A 104 10.12 -31.81 16.33
CA GLY A 104 8.94 -31.28 15.66
C GLY A 104 8.70 -29.82 16.00
N ALA A 105 8.78 -29.45 17.29
CA ALA A 105 8.62 -28.05 17.72
C ALA A 105 9.71 -27.14 17.13
N GLU A 106 10.98 -27.56 17.17
CA GLU A 106 12.09 -26.81 16.55
C GLU A 106 11.95 -26.72 15.01
N GLY A 107 11.39 -27.74 14.37
CA GLY A 107 11.05 -27.73 12.95
C GLY A 107 9.98 -26.68 12.61
N LEU A 108 8.89 -26.67 13.38
CA LEU A 108 7.81 -25.69 13.24
C LEU A 108 8.28 -24.27 13.53
N GLU A 109 9.20 -24.07 14.49
CA GLU A 109 9.80 -22.77 14.77
C GLU A 109 10.58 -22.23 13.54
N ARG A 110 11.40 -23.08 12.89
CA ARG A 110 12.11 -22.68 11.65
C ARG A 110 11.15 -22.33 10.52
N GLN A 111 10.11 -23.14 10.32
CA GLN A 111 9.07 -22.86 9.32
C GLN A 111 8.35 -21.53 9.62
N HIS A 112 8.03 -21.27 10.90
CA HIS A 112 7.37 -20.03 11.30
C HIS A 112 8.26 -18.80 11.06
N ARG A 113 9.57 -18.90 11.29
CA ARG A 113 10.50 -17.80 10.94
C ARG A 113 10.49 -17.47 9.45
N ALA A 114 10.43 -18.48 8.58
CA ALA A 114 10.28 -18.26 7.14
C ALA A 114 8.94 -17.60 6.79
N PHE A 115 7.86 -18.02 7.44
CA PHE A 115 6.56 -17.37 7.29
C PHE A 115 6.57 -15.90 7.74
N GLU A 116 7.22 -15.57 8.86
CA GLU A 116 7.37 -14.18 9.34
C GLU A 116 8.15 -13.31 8.34
N HIS A 117 9.16 -13.88 7.66
CA HIS A 117 9.87 -13.19 6.59
C HIS A 117 8.96 -12.85 5.41
N ASP A 118 8.12 -13.79 4.96
CA ASP A 118 7.13 -13.53 3.91
C ASP A 118 6.10 -12.46 4.31
N VAL A 119 5.68 -12.47 5.58
CA VAL A 119 4.79 -11.44 6.13
C VAL A 119 5.47 -10.07 6.06
N GLN A 120 6.75 -9.98 6.40
CA GLN A 120 7.50 -8.72 6.35
C GLN A 120 7.58 -8.12 4.93
N ALA A 121 7.59 -8.96 3.88
CA ALA A 121 7.54 -8.50 2.50
C ALA A 121 6.25 -7.71 2.15
N LEU A 122 5.17 -7.89 2.91
CA LEU A 122 3.91 -7.14 2.75
C LEU A 122 4.00 -5.72 3.31
N SER A 123 5.00 -5.41 4.15
CA SER A 123 5.12 -4.12 4.82
C SER A 123 5.19 -2.96 3.83
N ALA A 124 5.92 -3.11 2.71
CA ALA A 124 6.05 -2.06 1.71
C ALA A 124 4.70 -1.72 1.05
N GLN A 125 3.84 -2.72 0.83
CA GLN A 125 2.51 -2.52 0.25
C GLN A 125 1.59 -1.81 1.24
N VAL A 126 1.66 -2.18 2.52
CA VAL A 126 0.93 -1.48 3.59
C VAL A 126 1.35 -0.03 3.65
N THR A 127 2.65 0.26 3.73
CA THR A 127 3.17 1.64 3.75
C THR A 127 2.73 2.45 2.53
N ALA A 128 2.78 1.87 1.33
CA ALA A 128 2.34 2.54 0.11
C ALA A 128 0.84 2.92 0.13
N VAL A 129 -0.01 2.07 0.73
CA VAL A 129 -1.43 2.39 0.95
C VAL A 129 -1.57 3.53 1.95
N GLN A 130 -0.83 3.51 3.05
CA GLN A 130 -0.89 4.56 4.09
C GLN A 130 -0.45 5.93 3.56
N GLU A 131 0.67 5.98 2.83
CA GLU A 131 1.16 7.21 2.19
C GLU A 131 0.16 7.74 1.15
N SER A 132 -0.43 6.85 0.36
CA SER A 132 -1.44 7.24 -0.64
C SER A 132 -2.71 7.75 0.03
N ALA A 133 -3.16 7.13 1.12
CA ALA A 133 -4.30 7.59 1.90
C ALA A 133 -4.03 8.97 2.50
N ALA A 134 -2.86 9.19 3.11
CA ALA A 134 -2.48 10.47 3.69
C ALA A 134 -2.45 11.58 2.65
N ARG A 135 -1.82 11.33 1.49
CA ARG A 135 -1.76 12.27 0.37
C ARG A 135 -3.16 12.62 -0.14
N LEU A 136 -4.03 11.62 -0.35
CA LEU A 136 -5.39 11.86 -0.85
C LEU A 136 -6.26 12.54 0.21
N ALA A 137 -6.18 12.13 1.48
CA ALA A 137 -6.96 12.74 2.55
C ALA A 137 -6.56 14.20 2.85
N ALA A 138 -5.35 14.62 2.47
CA ALA A 138 -4.96 16.03 2.50
C ALA A 138 -5.56 16.84 1.33
N ALA A 139 -5.87 16.19 0.21
CA ALA A 139 -6.46 16.81 -0.98
C ALA A 139 -8.00 16.85 -0.98
N TYR A 140 -8.65 16.07 -0.11
CA TYR A 140 -10.11 16.04 0.04
C TYR A 140 -10.54 16.49 1.44
N ALA A 141 -11.75 17.01 1.56
CA ALA A 141 -12.37 17.36 2.84
C ALA A 141 -13.68 16.58 3.05
N GLY A 142 -14.16 16.56 4.31
CA GLY A 142 -15.45 15.98 4.67
C GLY A 142 -15.54 14.46 4.48
N PRO A 143 -16.71 13.92 4.08
CA PRO A 143 -16.96 12.48 4.04
C PRO A 143 -15.97 11.67 3.21
N ARG A 144 -15.45 12.26 2.13
CA ARG A 144 -14.45 11.59 1.27
C ARG A 144 -13.12 11.38 1.99
N ALA A 145 -12.68 12.35 2.78
CA ALA A 145 -11.47 12.23 3.57
C ALA A 145 -11.64 11.17 4.66
N GLU A 146 -12.83 11.08 5.27
CA GLU A 146 -13.17 10.06 6.26
C GLU A 146 -13.20 8.65 5.65
N GLU A 147 -13.78 8.48 4.47
CA GLU A 147 -13.75 7.20 3.73
C GLU A 147 -12.33 6.73 3.45
N LEU A 148 -11.46 7.63 2.98
CA LEU A 148 -10.05 7.34 2.70
C LEU A 148 -9.32 6.87 3.96
N ARG A 149 -9.52 7.57 5.09
CA ARG A 149 -8.94 7.19 6.39
C ARG A 149 -9.53 5.88 6.91
N ALA A 150 -10.82 5.61 6.69
CA ALA A 150 -11.44 4.35 7.10
C ALA A 150 -10.87 3.16 6.32
N GLN A 151 -10.62 3.32 5.01
CA GLN A 151 -9.98 2.28 4.19
C GLN A 151 -8.54 2.01 4.61
N GLU A 152 -7.77 3.07 4.88
CA GLU A 152 -6.42 2.93 5.44
C GLU A 152 -6.44 2.25 6.82
N GLY A 153 -7.33 2.67 7.71
CA GLY A 153 -7.48 2.09 9.04
C GLY A 153 -7.84 0.60 9.00
N ALA A 154 -8.65 0.17 8.03
CA ALA A 154 -8.94 -1.26 7.83
C ALA A 154 -7.70 -2.06 7.44
N VAL A 155 -6.83 -1.51 6.58
CA VAL A 155 -5.55 -2.12 6.20
C VAL A 155 -4.59 -2.16 7.39
N ALA A 156 -4.48 -1.05 8.13
CA ALA A 156 -3.64 -0.96 9.33
C ALA A 156 -4.07 -1.97 10.42
N ALA A 157 -5.39 -2.11 10.65
CA ALA A 157 -5.94 -3.07 11.59
C ALA A 157 -5.64 -4.52 11.16
N ALA A 158 -5.85 -4.86 9.88
CA ALA A 158 -5.54 -6.19 9.37
C ALA A 158 -4.03 -6.52 9.46
N TRP A 159 -3.17 -5.52 9.24
CA TRP A 159 -1.73 -5.66 9.40
C TRP A 159 -1.33 -5.90 10.85
N ALA A 160 -1.89 -5.13 11.78
CA ALA A 160 -1.68 -5.30 13.22
C ALA A 160 -2.16 -6.68 13.69
N GLU A 161 -3.32 -7.13 13.22
CA GLU A 161 -3.85 -8.45 13.53
C GLU A 161 -2.92 -9.57 13.05
N LEU A 162 -2.48 -9.53 11.78
CA LEU A 162 -1.54 -10.50 11.22
C LEU A 162 -0.24 -10.57 12.03
N ARG A 163 0.35 -9.41 12.34
CA ARG A 163 1.56 -9.34 13.17
C ARG A 163 1.33 -9.90 14.57
N GLY A 164 0.19 -9.57 15.18
CA GLY A 164 -0.20 -10.10 16.50
C GLY A 164 -0.34 -11.61 16.50
N ARG A 165 -0.97 -12.20 15.48
CA ARG A 165 -1.05 -13.66 15.30
C ARG A 165 0.33 -14.30 15.16
N CYS A 166 1.20 -13.72 14.33
CA CYS A 166 2.56 -14.22 14.14
C CYS A 166 3.37 -14.19 15.44
N GLN A 167 3.32 -13.07 16.17
CA GLN A 167 4.03 -12.91 17.43
C GLN A 167 3.52 -13.87 18.51
N ARG A 168 2.20 -14.08 18.60
CA ARG A 168 1.60 -15.05 19.51
C ARG A 168 2.09 -16.46 19.20
N ARG A 169 2.05 -16.87 17.92
CA ARG A 169 2.54 -18.19 17.49
C ARG A 169 4.01 -18.39 17.79
N ARG A 170 4.86 -17.40 17.51
CA ARG A 170 6.29 -17.43 17.83
C ARG A 170 6.54 -17.69 19.30
N ARG A 171 5.80 -17.00 20.19
CA ARG A 171 5.88 -17.22 21.63
C ARG A 171 5.47 -18.64 22.01
N LEU A 172 4.32 -19.12 21.54
CA LEU A 172 3.83 -20.47 21.86
C LEU A 172 4.79 -21.58 21.38
N LEU A 173 5.39 -21.43 20.20
CA LEU A 173 6.41 -22.36 19.70
C LEU A 173 7.66 -22.33 20.58
N GLY A 174 8.12 -21.15 20.99
CA GLY A 174 9.23 -21.01 21.94
C GLY A 174 8.93 -21.69 23.27
N ASP A 175 7.76 -21.44 23.86
CA ASP A 175 7.32 -22.05 25.11
C ASP A 175 7.28 -23.59 24.98
N SER A 176 6.79 -24.12 23.85
CA SER A 176 6.75 -25.55 23.57
C SER A 176 8.14 -26.17 23.44
N VAL A 177 9.06 -25.50 22.74
CA VAL A 177 10.47 -25.94 22.63
C VAL A 177 11.12 -26.01 24.00
N GLU A 178 10.96 -24.98 24.83
CA GLU A 178 11.52 -24.96 26.20
C GLU A 178 10.92 -26.06 27.08
N GLN A 179 9.60 -26.29 27.00
CA GLN A 179 8.95 -27.40 27.69
C GLN A 179 9.58 -28.75 27.30
N PHE A 180 9.76 -29.02 26.01
CA PHE A 180 10.35 -30.28 25.56
C PHE A 180 11.83 -30.43 25.95
N ARG A 181 12.61 -29.34 25.94
CA ARG A 181 13.99 -29.32 26.44
C ARG A 181 14.06 -29.72 27.92
N PHE A 182 13.21 -29.11 28.73
CA PHE A 182 13.12 -29.43 30.16
C PHE A 182 12.73 -30.89 30.38
N LEU A 183 11.67 -31.37 29.73
CA LEU A 183 11.21 -32.77 29.88
C LEU A 183 12.28 -33.78 29.50
N ARG A 184 13.08 -33.49 28.46
CA ARG A 184 14.22 -34.31 28.08
C ARG A 184 15.29 -34.31 29.18
N ALA A 185 15.72 -33.14 29.64
CA ALA A 185 16.73 -33.04 30.69
C ALA A 185 16.29 -33.73 31.99
N ALA A 186 15.02 -33.60 32.39
CA ALA A 186 14.47 -34.26 33.57
C ALA A 186 14.46 -35.79 33.44
N ARG A 187 14.13 -36.32 32.25
CA ARG A 187 14.19 -37.76 31.98
C ARG A 187 15.61 -38.28 32.03
N ASP A 188 16.55 -37.57 31.40
CA ASP A 188 17.96 -37.93 31.39
C ASP A 188 18.52 -37.95 32.82
N LEU A 189 18.19 -36.95 33.64
CA LEU A 189 18.58 -36.88 35.05
C LEU A 189 17.97 -38.03 35.87
N ARG A 190 16.71 -38.36 35.65
CA ARG A 190 16.04 -39.48 36.35
C ARG A 190 16.68 -40.82 36.02
N LEU A 191 16.94 -41.09 34.74
CA LEU A 191 17.63 -42.31 34.30
C LEU A 191 19.03 -42.42 34.92
N TRP A 192 19.74 -41.30 35.02
CA TRP A 192 21.04 -41.26 35.69
C TRP A 192 20.91 -41.59 37.19
N MET A 193 19.95 -40.99 37.90
CA MET A 193 19.72 -41.27 39.33
C MET A 193 19.37 -42.74 39.57
N ASP A 194 18.46 -43.31 38.77
CA ASP A 194 18.08 -44.73 38.85
C ASP A 194 19.31 -45.63 38.65
N GLY A 195 20.19 -45.27 37.71
CA GLY A 195 21.47 -45.96 37.48
C GLY A 195 22.42 -45.89 38.67
N VAL A 196 22.57 -44.73 39.30
CA VAL A 196 23.40 -44.56 40.50
C VAL A 196 22.84 -45.36 41.68
N GLN A 197 21.53 -45.37 41.87
CA GLN A 197 20.88 -46.15 42.94
C GLN A 197 21.14 -47.65 42.79
N LEU A 198 21.01 -48.18 41.57
CA LEU A 198 21.33 -49.58 41.28
C LEU A 198 22.79 -49.92 41.59
N GLN A 199 23.73 -49.02 41.27
CA GLN A 199 25.14 -49.21 41.59
C GLN A 199 25.42 -49.22 43.10
N LEU A 200 24.73 -48.39 43.88
CA LEU A 200 24.85 -48.38 45.34
C LEU A 200 24.33 -49.67 45.96
N GLN A 201 23.13 -50.11 45.56
CA GLN A 201 22.54 -51.37 46.04
C GLN A 201 23.41 -52.59 45.70
N ALA A 202 24.07 -52.59 44.54
CA ALA A 202 24.98 -53.66 44.16
C ALA A 202 26.26 -53.72 45.02
N ARG A 203 26.67 -52.60 45.64
CA ARG A 203 27.87 -52.51 46.48
C ARG A 203 27.63 -52.90 47.94
N GLU A 204 26.39 -52.95 48.40
CA GLU A 204 26.01 -53.30 49.79
C GLU A 204 25.93 -54.81 50.07
N ARG A 205 26.91 -55.60 49.62
CA ARG A 205 27.17 -56.92 50.24
C ARG A 205 28.50 -56.90 51.00
N PRO A 206 28.51 -56.41 52.25
CA PRO A 206 29.62 -56.65 53.15
C PRO A 206 29.68 -58.16 53.45
N ARG A 207 30.88 -58.74 53.35
CA ARG A 207 31.19 -60.05 53.93
C ARG A 207 31.34 -59.94 55.43
#